data_AF-A0A8E6EU20-F1
#
_entry.id   AF-A0A8E6EU20-F1
#
_cell.length_a   1.000
_cell.length_b   1.000
_cell.length_c   1.000
_cell.angle_alpha   90.00
_cell.angle_beta   90.00
_cell.angle_gamma   90.00
#
_symmetry.space_group_name_H-M   'P 1'
#
loop_
_entity.id
_entity.type
_entity.pdbx_description
1 polymer ?
#
loop_
_entity_poly.entity_id
_entity_poly.type
_entity_poly.pdbx_seq_one_letter_code
_entity_poly.pdbx_strand_id
1 'polypeptide(L)'
;MGAIAEGIVAYAKPLLDQTDGSPEQIEKAFAIAQLCYNLAIFPEDSWEKTLSDVQKSFAMNDEEFDAFKKSVIMPMIQRHHEMFPFLHRRASAGPSLSGPSEQELPKRGAPAQRISNIDRYAPCACNSGKKYKFCCGAKGR
;
A
#
# COMPACT_ATOMS: atom_id res chain seq x y z
N MET A 1 -3.97 8.39 25.77
CA MET A 1 -3.07 8.78 24.65
C MET A 1 -3.73 8.25 23.38
N GLY A 2 -3.74 9.02 22.28
CA GLY A 2 -4.59 8.70 21.13
C GLY A 2 -4.15 7.44 20.36
N ALA A 3 -5.11 6.73 19.74
CA ALA A 3 -4.90 5.47 19.02
C ALA A 3 -3.79 5.51 17.94
N ILE A 4 -3.50 6.69 17.39
CA ILE A 4 -2.42 6.88 16.40
C ILE A 4 -1.04 6.75 17.05
N ALA A 5 -0.86 7.30 18.26
CA ALA A 5 0.40 7.20 18.99
C ALA A 5 0.68 5.75 19.41
N GLU A 6 -0.36 5.01 19.80
CA GLU A 6 -0.26 3.58 20.13
C GLU A 6 0.17 2.75 18.91
N GLY A 7 -0.34 3.06 17.72
CA GLY A 7 0.06 2.39 16.48
C GLY A 7 1.54 2.57 16.13
N ILE A 8 2.08 3.78 16.31
CA ILE A 8 3.50 4.08 16.04
C ILE A 8 4.41 3.38 17.05
N VAL A 9 4.05 3.41 18.34
CA VAL A 9 4.82 2.71 19.38
C VAL A 9 4.78 1.20 19.15
N ALA A 10 3.60 0.63 18.83
CA ALA A 10 3.47 -0.79 18.51
C ALA A 10 4.27 -1.19 17.26
N TYR A 11 4.39 -0.29 16.29
CA TYR A 11 5.22 -0.48 15.12
C TYR A 11 6.71 -0.52 15.49
N ALA A 12 7.20 0.46 16.25
CA ALA A 12 8.60 0.58 16.67
C ALA A 12 9.03 -0.45 17.75
N LYS A 13 8.07 -1.12 18.39
CA LYS A 13 8.28 -2.04 19.51
C LYS A 13 9.45 -3.02 19.34
N PRO A 14 9.62 -3.73 18.20
CA PRO A 14 10.74 -4.67 18.05
C PRO A 14 12.12 -4.01 18.17
N LEU A 15 12.25 -2.74 17.80
CA LEU A 15 13.49 -1.98 17.95
C LEU A 15 13.66 -1.47 19.37
N LEU A 16 12.56 -1.02 20.00
CA LEU A 16 12.57 -0.54 21.38
C LEU A 16 12.91 -1.66 22.38
N ASP A 17 12.38 -2.87 22.15
CA ASP A 17 12.62 -4.04 23.00
C ASP A 17 14.11 -4.50 22.96
N GLN A 18 14.89 -4.05 21.98
CA GLN A 18 16.33 -4.32 21.86
C GLN A 18 17.20 -3.23 22.49
N THR A 19 16.61 -2.13 22.97
CA THR A 19 17.34 -1.05 23.62
C THR A 19 17.57 -1.35 25.09
N ASP A 20 18.61 -0.75 25.67
CA ASP A 20 18.85 -0.75 27.12
C ASP A 20 17.99 0.28 27.89
N GLY A 21 17.12 1.00 27.18
CA GLY A 21 16.28 2.06 27.71
C GLY A 21 17.00 3.40 27.88
N SER A 22 18.27 3.52 27.49
CA SER A 22 18.96 4.82 27.45
C SER A 22 18.28 5.76 26.44
N PRO A 23 18.20 7.07 26.74
CA PRO A 23 17.60 8.04 25.83
C PRO A 23 18.17 7.97 24.42
N GLU A 24 19.50 7.78 24.30
CA GLU A 24 20.21 7.71 23.03
C GLU A 24 19.81 6.47 22.22
N GLN A 25 19.68 5.30 22.86
CA GLN A 25 19.25 4.10 22.15
C GLN A 25 17.78 4.14 21.76
N ILE A 26 16.92 4.69 22.63
CA ILE A 26 15.51 4.90 22.32
C ILE A 26 15.36 5.84 21.12
N GLU A 27 16.07 6.96 21.12
CA GLU A 27 16.05 7.92 20.01
C GLU A 27 16.51 7.25 18.70
N LYS A 28 17.60 6.49 18.76
CA LYS A 28 18.09 5.72 17.60
C LYS A 28 17.07 4.70 17.10
N ALA A 29 16.40 3.98 18.00
CA ALA A 29 15.36 3.02 17.64
C ALA A 29 14.18 3.70 16.94
N PHE A 30 13.75 4.87 17.41
CA PHE A 30 12.71 5.66 16.75
C PHE A 30 13.15 6.21 15.40
N ALA A 31 14.39 6.68 15.27
CA ALA A 31 14.93 7.16 14.01
C ALA A 31 14.94 6.04 12.95
N ILE A 32 15.35 4.83 13.33
CA ILE A 32 15.32 3.65 12.45
C ILE A 32 13.88 3.27 12.11
N ALA A 33 12.96 3.29 13.08
CA ALA A 33 11.55 3.02 12.81
C ALA A 33 10.97 4.01 11.79
N GLN A 34 11.23 5.31 11.97
CA GLN A 34 10.76 6.35 11.06
C GLN A 34 11.35 6.21 9.65
N LEU A 35 12.64 5.86 9.55
CA LEU A 35 13.27 5.54 8.28
C LEU A 35 12.53 4.40 7.56
N CYS A 36 12.31 3.27 8.25
CA CYS A 36 11.65 2.10 7.66
C CYS A 36 10.19 2.39 7.27
N TYR A 37 9.49 3.19 8.08
CA TYR A 37 8.15 3.65 7.78
C TYR A 37 8.09 4.44 6.48
N ASN A 38 9.01 5.41 6.31
CA ASN A 38 9.10 6.22 5.09
C ASN A 38 9.45 5.36 3.87
N LEU A 39 10.43 4.46 3.99
CA LEU A 39 10.81 3.55 2.91
C LEU A 39 9.63 2.70 2.45
N ALA A 40 8.83 2.16 3.38
CA ALA A 40 7.68 1.34 3.03
C ALA A 40 6.60 2.12 2.24
N ILE A 41 6.53 3.45 2.33
CA ILE A 41 5.56 4.28 1.61
C ILE A 41 6.07 4.66 0.21
N PHE A 42 7.37 4.84 0.03
CA PHE A 42 7.94 5.30 -1.22
C PHE A 42 8.21 4.15 -2.21
N PRO A 43 8.14 4.39 -3.54
CA PRO A 43 8.51 3.39 -4.55
C PRO A 43 10.01 3.08 -4.51
N GLU A 44 10.37 1.83 -4.83
CA GLU A 44 11.74 1.28 -4.72
C GLU A 44 12.82 2.11 -5.44
N ASP A 45 12.47 2.77 -6.55
CA ASP A 45 13.37 3.66 -7.31
C ASP A 45 13.94 4.82 -6.47
N SER A 46 13.26 5.18 -5.38
CA SER A 46 13.70 6.23 -4.46
C SER A 46 14.50 5.71 -3.25
N TRP A 47 14.52 4.39 -3.03
CA TRP A 47 15.15 3.79 -1.86
C TRP A 47 16.67 3.87 -1.92
N GLU A 48 17.26 3.75 -3.10
CA GLU A 48 18.71 3.65 -3.26
C GLU A 48 19.45 4.87 -2.70
N LYS A 49 18.94 6.08 -2.97
CA LYS A 49 19.49 7.31 -2.41
C LYS A 49 19.37 7.36 -0.89
N THR A 50 18.18 7.07 -0.37
CA THR A 50 17.94 7.08 1.08
C THR A 50 18.78 6.04 1.80
N LEU A 51 18.93 4.84 1.25
CA LEU A 51 19.76 3.78 1.82
C LEU A 51 21.25 4.14 1.78
N SER A 52 21.74 4.77 0.70
CA SER A 52 23.12 5.24 0.62
C SER A 52 23.43 6.32 1.68
N ASP A 53 22.50 7.25 1.91
CA ASP A 53 22.65 8.28 2.92
C ASP A 53 22.66 7.68 4.35
N VAL A 54 21.80 6.70 4.59
CA VAL A 54 21.75 5.95 5.86
C VAL A 54 23.05 5.19 6.10
N GLN A 55 23.52 4.44 5.11
CA GLN A 55 24.77 3.68 5.21
C GLN A 55 25.95 4.59 5.62
N LYS A 56 26.06 5.77 4.99
CA LYS A 56 27.08 6.77 5.32
C LYS A 56 26.91 7.33 6.73
N SER A 57 25.67 7.62 7.13
CA SER A 57 25.37 8.16 8.47
C SER A 57 25.73 7.19 9.58
N PHE A 58 25.61 5.88 9.34
CA PHE A 58 25.99 4.84 10.30
C PHE A 58 27.45 4.39 10.17
N ALA A 59 28.20 4.93 9.21
CA ALA A 59 29.58 4.56 8.91
C ALA A 59 29.79 3.03 8.75
N MET A 60 28.79 2.34 8.18
CA MET A 60 28.82 0.89 7.97
C MET A 60 29.45 0.56 6.63
N ASN A 61 30.22 -0.52 6.58
CA ASN A 61 30.66 -1.08 5.31
C ASN A 61 29.49 -1.79 4.57
N ASP A 62 29.72 -2.21 3.33
CA ASP A 62 28.66 -2.82 2.50
C ASP A 62 28.10 -4.12 3.10
N GLU A 63 28.95 -4.92 3.76
CA GLU A 63 28.57 -6.21 4.34
C GLU A 63 27.75 -6.03 5.63
N GLU A 64 28.19 -5.12 6.51
CA GLU A 64 27.46 -4.71 7.71
C GLU A 64 26.12 -4.08 7.35
N PHE A 65 26.11 -3.23 6.32
CA PHE A 65 24.88 -2.60 5.86
C PHE A 65 23.93 -3.60 5.20
N ASP A 66 24.43 -4.58 4.46
CA ASP A 66 23.60 -5.64 3.91
C ASP A 66 22.98 -6.53 4.99
N ALA A 67 23.76 -6.87 6.03
CA ALA A 67 23.25 -7.55 7.21
C ALA A 67 22.19 -6.71 7.94
N PHE A 68 22.42 -5.40 8.10
CA PHE A 68 21.45 -4.47 8.69
C PHE A 68 20.16 -4.37 7.87
N LYS A 69 20.25 -4.27 6.55
CA LYS A 69 19.08 -4.28 5.66
C LYS A 69 18.22 -5.52 5.88
N LYS A 70 18.86 -6.71 5.89
CA LYS A 70 18.17 -8.00 6.01
C LYS A 70 17.59 -8.24 7.40
N SER A 71 18.29 -7.82 8.45
CA SER A 71 17.89 -8.07 9.84
C SER A 71 16.93 -7.02 10.40
N VAL A 72 17.00 -5.78 9.93
CA VAL A 72 16.26 -4.65 10.50
C VAL A 72 15.34 -4.01 9.48
N ILE A 73 15.87 -3.50 8.37
CA ILE A 73 15.09 -2.68 7.44
C ILE A 73 13.95 -3.48 6.79
N MET A 74 14.26 -4.63 6.18
CA MET A 74 13.28 -5.44 5.45
C MET A 74 12.17 -5.97 6.37
N PRO A 75 12.47 -6.53 7.57
CA PRO A 75 11.43 -6.93 8.52
C PRO A 75 10.55 -5.76 8.98
N MET A 76 11.13 -4.58 9.19
CA MET A 76 10.38 -3.39 9.61
C MET A 76 9.50 -2.81 8.49
N ILE A 77 9.93 -2.90 7.22
CA ILE A 77 9.10 -2.56 6.06
C ILE A 77 7.93 -3.56 5.96
N GLN A 78 8.21 -4.86 6.02
CA GLN A 78 7.18 -5.90 5.98
C GLN A 78 6.13 -5.71 7.08
N ARG A 79 6.57 -5.46 8.32
CA ARG A 79 5.70 -5.14 9.45
C ARG A 79 4.81 -3.92 9.18
N HIS A 80 5.32 -2.91 8.48
CA HIS A 80 4.53 -1.74 8.10
C HIS A 80 3.41 -2.11 7.11
N HIS A 81 3.66 -3.00 6.14
CA HIS A 81 2.61 -3.50 5.24
C HIS A 81 1.50 -4.26 5.98
N GLU A 82 1.87 -5.06 6.99
CA GLU A 82 0.95 -5.83 7.81
C GLU A 82 0.10 -4.95 8.74
N MET A 83 0.72 -3.96 9.38
CA MET A 83 0.04 -3.07 10.34
C MET A 83 -0.76 -1.96 9.67
N PHE A 84 -0.34 -1.49 8.49
CA PHE A 84 -0.94 -0.35 7.81
C PHE A 84 -1.36 -0.66 6.35
N PRO A 85 -2.17 -1.71 6.10
CA PRO A 85 -2.48 -2.18 4.75
C PRO A 85 -3.22 -1.14 3.89
N PHE A 86 -3.95 -0.22 4.53
CA PHE A 86 -4.70 0.83 3.84
C PHE A 86 -3.80 1.89 3.19
N LEU A 87 -2.58 2.09 3.71
CA LEU A 87 -1.62 3.05 3.15
C LEU A 87 -1.06 2.55 1.80
N HIS A 88 -0.95 1.24 1.63
CA HIS A 88 -0.41 0.60 0.42
C HIS A 88 -1.47 0.35 -0.65
N ARG A 89 -2.74 0.20 -0.26
CA ARG A 89 -3.84 -0.07 -1.17
C ARG A 89 -4.07 1.07 -2.18
N ARG A 90 -3.71 2.31 -1.83
CA ARG A 90 -3.79 3.45 -2.75
C ARG A 90 -2.64 3.50 -3.76
N ALA A 91 -1.47 3.00 -3.39
CA ALA A 91 -0.30 2.94 -4.28
C ALA A 91 -0.40 1.79 -5.31
N SER A 92 -1.09 0.70 -4.96
CA SER A 92 -1.28 -0.49 -5.80
C SER A 92 -2.58 -0.47 -6.63
N ALA A 93 -3.45 0.52 -6.44
CA ALA A 93 -4.61 0.75 -7.29
C ALA A 93 -4.23 1.53 -8.57
N GLY A 94 -3.33 0.96 -9.38
CA GLY A 94 -3.38 1.18 -10.83
C GLY A 94 -4.69 0.60 -11.39
N PRO A 95 -5.20 1.08 -12.54
CA PRO A 95 -6.46 0.61 -13.10
C PRO A 95 -6.36 -0.90 -13.33
N SER A 96 -7.14 -1.67 -12.57
CA SER A 96 -7.21 -3.11 -12.70
C SER A 96 -7.82 -3.47 -14.06
N LEU A 97 -6.94 -3.62 -15.05
CA LEU A 97 -7.20 -4.30 -16.31
C LEU A 97 -6.62 -5.70 -16.18
N SER A 98 -7.44 -6.65 -15.75
CA SER A 98 -7.25 -8.08 -16.03
C SER A 98 -8.59 -8.78 -15.82
N GLY A 99 -9.28 -9.05 -16.93
CA GLY A 99 -10.39 -10.00 -16.95
C GLY A 99 -9.88 -11.45 -16.89
N PRO A 100 -10.76 -12.45 -17.05
CA PRO A 100 -10.35 -13.80 -17.42
C PRO A 100 -10.42 -13.99 -18.94
N SER A 101 -9.40 -14.70 -19.40
CA SER A 101 -9.08 -15.14 -20.75
C SER A 101 -10.18 -15.98 -21.44
N GLU A 102 -10.09 -16.00 -22.77
CA GLU A 102 -10.97 -16.60 -23.76
C GLU A 102 -11.24 -18.10 -23.52
N GLN A 103 -12.51 -18.45 -23.40
CA GLN A 103 -13.01 -19.72 -23.93
C GLN A 103 -14.07 -19.43 -24.99
N GLU A 104 -13.90 -20.11 -26.12
CA GLU A 104 -14.60 -19.95 -27.38
C GLU A 104 -16.14 -19.87 -27.29
N LEU A 105 -16.70 -19.10 -28.22
CA LEU A 105 -18.11 -19.02 -28.57
C LEU A 105 -18.81 -20.40 -28.59
N PRO A 106 -20.10 -20.44 -28.20
CA PRO A 106 -21.07 -20.55 -29.28
C PRO A 106 -22.12 -19.44 -29.25
N LYS A 107 -22.35 -18.90 -30.46
CA LYS A 107 -23.58 -18.18 -30.83
C LYS A 107 -24.81 -18.92 -30.31
N ARG A 108 -25.68 -18.24 -29.55
CA ARG A 108 -27.14 -18.18 -29.78
C ARG A 108 -27.87 -17.42 -28.67
N GLY A 109 -28.74 -16.50 -29.11
CA GLY A 109 -30.02 -16.23 -28.46
C GLY A 109 -30.02 -15.13 -27.41
N ALA A 110 -30.65 -14.01 -27.73
CA ALA A 110 -31.13 -13.03 -26.77
C ALA A 110 -32.03 -13.69 -25.68
N PRO A 111 -32.18 -13.05 -24.51
CA PRO A 111 -33.25 -12.06 -24.44
C PRO A 111 -32.77 -10.74 -23.83
N ALA A 112 -33.16 -9.65 -24.49
CA ALA A 112 -33.17 -8.32 -23.93
C ALA A 112 -34.09 -8.31 -22.69
N GLN A 113 -33.53 -8.56 -21.51
CA GLN A 113 -34.18 -8.11 -20.28
C GLN A 113 -34.06 -6.59 -20.28
N ARG A 114 -35.11 -5.94 -20.75
CA ARG A 114 -35.38 -4.54 -20.44
C ARG A 114 -35.44 -4.44 -18.92
N ILE A 115 -34.33 -4.06 -18.28
CA ILE A 115 -34.31 -3.70 -16.87
C ILE A 115 -35.03 -2.36 -16.78
N SER A 116 -36.35 -2.42 -16.72
CA SER A 116 -37.26 -1.29 -16.81
C SER A 116 -37.29 -0.41 -15.55
N ASN A 117 -36.45 -0.68 -14.54
CA ASN A 117 -36.41 0.09 -13.28
C ASN A 117 -34.98 0.25 -12.72
N ILE A 118 -34.00 0.60 -13.56
CA ILE A 118 -32.74 1.15 -13.02
C ILE A 118 -33.01 2.60 -12.62
N ASP A 119 -32.89 2.89 -11.32
CA ASP A 119 -32.94 4.24 -10.79
C ASP A 119 -31.91 5.12 -11.53
N ARG A 120 -32.34 6.28 -12.03
CA ARG A 120 -31.52 7.16 -12.87
C ARG A 120 -30.23 7.63 -12.15
N TYR A 121 -30.22 7.63 -10.83
CA TYR A 121 -29.10 8.03 -9.99
C TYR A 121 -28.33 6.83 -9.37
N ALA A 122 -28.78 5.60 -9.58
CA ALA A 122 -28.03 4.40 -9.20
C ALA A 122 -26.71 4.29 -9.99
N PRO A 123 -25.69 3.59 -9.45
CA PRO A 123 -24.49 3.23 -10.19
C PRO A 123 -24.84 2.53 -11.51
N CYS A 124 -24.19 2.93 -12.59
CA CYS A 124 -24.49 2.35 -13.89
C CYS A 124 -23.96 0.92 -13.99
N ALA A 125 -24.77 0.00 -14.52
CA ALA A 125 -24.40 -1.40 -14.78
C ALA A 125 -23.20 -1.56 -15.75
N CYS A 126 -22.77 -0.48 -16.40
CA CYS A 126 -21.53 -0.40 -17.20
C CYS A 126 -20.25 -0.42 -16.35
N ASN A 127 -20.35 -0.45 -15.00
CA ASN A 127 -19.23 -0.34 -14.05
C ASN A 127 -18.32 0.88 -14.26
N SER A 128 -18.80 1.93 -14.93
CA SER A 128 -18.01 3.14 -15.20
C SER A 128 -17.76 4.02 -13.96
N GLY A 129 -18.35 3.67 -12.81
CA GLY A 129 -18.38 4.54 -11.62
C GLY A 129 -19.30 5.76 -11.74
N LYS A 130 -19.93 5.99 -12.89
CA LYS A 130 -20.89 7.09 -13.11
C LYS A 130 -22.33 6.63 -12.82
N LYS A 131 -23.19 7.57 -12.41
CA LYS A 131 -24.64 7.30 -12.24
C LYS A 131 -25.29 6.98 -13.60
N TYR A 132 -26.30 6.11 -13.61
CA TYR A 132 -26.93 5.58 -14.82
C TYR A 132 -27.33 6.65 -15.84
N LYS A 133 -27.98 7.74 -15.39
CA LYS A 133 -28.37 8.90 -16.23
C LYS A 133 -27.21 9.55 -16.99
N PHE A 134 -25.97 9.43 -16.51
CA PHE A 134 -24.78 10.05 -17.11
C PHE A 134 -23.82 9.04 -17.77
N CYS A 135 -24.12 7.73 -17.75
CA CYS A 135 -23.45 6.68 -18.56
C CYS A 135 -24.44 6.16 -19.62
N CYS A 136 -24.89 4.92 -19.48
CA CYS A 136 -25.73 4.25 -20.47
C CYS A 136 -27.11 4.86 -20.62
N GLY A 137 -27.66 5.49 -19.57
CA GLY A 137 -28.94 6.20 -19.63
C GLY A 137 -28.89 7.53 -20.37
N ALA A 138 -27.70 8.04 -20.71
CA ALA A 138 -27.53 9.25 -21.51
C ALA A 138 -27.64 8.99 -23.02
N LYS A 139 -27.28 7.78 -23.46
CA LYS A 139 -27.23 7.39 -24.89
C LYS A 139 -28.58 6.95 -25.47
N GLY A 140 -29.64 6.92 -24.65
CA GLY A 140 -30.99 6.52 -25.05
C GLY A 140 -31.97 7.68 -25.22
N ARG A 141 -31.47 8.90 -25.46
CA ARG A 141 -32.30 10.08 -25.74
C ARG A 141 -32.02 10.64 -27.11
#